data_AF-A0A821DN54-F1
#
_entry.id   AF-A0A821DN54-F1
#
_cell.length_a   1.000
_cell.length_b   1.000
_cell.length_c   1.000
_cell.angle_alpha   90.00
_cell.angle_beta   90.00
_cell.angle_gamma   90.00
#
_symmetry.space_group_name_H-M   'P 1'
#
loop_
_entity.id
_entity.type
_entity.pdbx_description
1 polymer ?
#
loop_
_entity_poly.entity_id
_entity_poly.type
_entity_poly.pdbx_seq_one_letter_code
_entity_poly.pdbx_strand_id
1 'polypeptide(L)'
;MSREEIEKFKEDDDFLINSFFSTTLDRKIALFFISLTDPKEGFERVLLEIKIDIKLHTRPYADISKLHYCKGESEVLFMIGTKLKLRSKKPYWNENEKIWIIQLELCPIQQDSEKNKVPDESMRKSLKKHVNKLLNPWLYVVLEPKDMQEIFNALVDFYPNETWIDATRIHCQAKILQWRFENFYEALELYDEALYKWTLYLEDEEIDCMADIAELEANFAECYRENTMFANMHYDSAISYYKLALEKETNQEEKMNIYYKMSSVYEAKMQACSYDEDNEKDREEKVSTGCNAIRHQEHIIEQLSSQHPINEEKIAQNRLVLGSFCWLIDKYDEAIQHYSTALEVFLTNVDLKGHSTVLSRTLERLVNMYVNHKHDYQLGLKYQLMMHEYILKENVIDETDNQYCRDSKKYSIATSHMKLADIYAQCQLYTEMKEQLLISMRLRQETSKINTEKIADIETKLVYMYIKTNQPDAAYEHSMVAINLYEECKKRLEKDKDSDKAAIFEEKISTVYEQLNMYDEAIERLLTAQNLYKTERQRKEDGLKGFFGQYLEYKRLYHLKMKEMDTNIKADQRRLEEISARLTPDSKYYAMFTS
;
A
#
# COMPACT_ATOMS: atom_id res chain seq x y z
N MET A 1 -1.74 36.04 8.98
CA MET A 1 -1.51 35.99 10.45
C MET A 1 -2.54 36.88 11.12
N SER A 2 -3.12 36.50 12.26
CA SER A 2 -4.07 37.38 12.97
C SER A 2 -3.34 38.59 13.59
N ARG A 3 -4.07 39.67 13.91
CA ARG A 3 -3.45 40.80 14.61
C ARG A 3 -2.88 40.39 15.97
N GLU A 4 -3.59 39.57 16.73
CA GLU A 4 -3.13 39.08 18.03
C GLU A 4 -1.79 38.32 17.91
N GLU A 5 -1.63 37.48 16.88
CA GLU A 5 -0.38 36.78 16.61
C GLU A 5 0.77 37.75 16.29
N ILE A 6 0.53 38.77 15.46
CA ILE A 6 1.53 39.81 15.14
C ILE A 6 1.93 40.59 16.40
N GLU A 7 1.00 40.79 17.34
CA GLU A 7 1.30 41.44 18.62
C GLU A 7 2.12 40.56 19.56
N LYS A 8 1.95 39.23 19.53
CA LYS A 8 2.79 38.29 20.31
C LYS A 8 4.26 38.31 19.89
N PHE A 9 4.56 38.63 18.62
CA PHE A 9 5.93 38.91 18.17
C PHE A 9 6.57 40.16 18.82
N LYS A 10 5.89 40.84 19.76
CA LYS A 10 6.47 41.92 20.58
C LYS A 10 7.05 41.41 21.91
N GLU A 11 6.75 40.16 22.31
CA GLU A 11 7.03 39.63 23.65
C GLU A 11 8.03 38.46 23.66
N ASP A 12 8.05 37.62 22.62
CA ASP A 12 8.98 36.49 22.48
C ASP A 12 10.23 36.83 21.66
N ASP A 13 11.40 36.56 22.24
CA ASP A 13 12.70 36.83 21.61
C ASP A 13 13.15 35.69 20.67
N ASP A 14 12.86 34.42 20.98
CA ASP A 14 13.37 33.25 20.26
C ASP A 14 12.25 32.33 19.77
N PHE A 15 12.35 31.86 18.52
CA PHE A 15 11.42 30.98 17.84
C PHE A 15 12.11 29.68 17.46
N LEU A 16 11.55 28.54 17.88
CA LEU A 16 11.96 27.23 17.41
C LEU A 16 11.06 26.80 16.26
N ILE A 17 11.67 26.47 15.12
CA ILE A 17 10.94 25.96 13.96
C ILE A 17 10.76 24.45 14.12
N ASN A 18 9.50 24.02 14.17
CA ASN A 18 9.12 22.62 14.40
C ASN A 18 8.83 21.83 13.11
N SER A 19 9.11 22.39 11.94
CA SER A 19 8.94 21.73 10.64
C SER A 19 10.03 22.14 9.65
N PHE A 20 10.21 21.38 8.58
CA PHE A 20 10.91 21.90 7.40
C PHE A 20 10.06 23.00 6.76
N PHE A 21 10.70 24.07 6.30
CA PHE A 21 10.05 25.07 5.47
C PHE A 21 11.05 25.60 4.45
N SER A 22 10.59 25.88 3.25
CA SER A 22 11.38 26.57 2.25
C SER A 22 10.96 28.02 2.10
N THR A 23 11.89 28.83 1.60
CA THR A 23 11.70 30.24 1.30
C THR A 23 12.60 30.63 0.13
N THR A 24 12.57 31.89 -0.28
CA THR A 24 13.35 32.39 -1.42
C THR A 24 14.34 33.47 -0.99
N LEU A 25 15.49 33.53 -1.67
CA LEU A 25 16.41 34.66 -1.58
C LEU A 25 15.90 35.89 -2.34
N ASP A 26 14.92 35.74 -3.25
CA ASP A 26 14.36 36.84 -4.04
C ASP A 26 13.10 37.40 -3.38
N ARG A 27 13.23 38.61 -2.79
CA ARG A 27 12.11 39.35 -2.21
C ARG A 27 10.94 39.50 -3.19
N LYS A 28 11.19 39.70 -4.49
CA LYS A 28 10.12 39.90 -5.48
C LYS A 28 9.25 38.66 -5.60
N ILE A 29 9.87 37.48 -5.53
CA ILE A 29 9.16 36.20 -5.56
C ILE A 29 8.33 36.03 -4.29
N ALA A 30 8.90 36.35 -3.11
CA ALA A 30 8.14 36.31 -1.85
C ALA A 30 6.93 37.26 -1.87
N LEU A 31 7.09 38.49 -2.36
CA LEU A 31 6.01 39.45 -2.51
C LEU A 31 4.96 39.00 -3.53
N PHE A 32 5.41 38.39 -4.64
CA PHE A 32 4.51 37.78 -5.62
C PHE A 32 3.62 36.72 -4.95
N PHE A 33 4.19 35.78 -4.21
CA PHE A 33 3.41 34.76 -3.48
C PHE A 33 2.43 35.36 -2.47
N ILE A 34 2.84 36.39 -1.71
CA ILE A 34 1.95 37.10 -0.78
C ILE A 34 0.79 37.78 -1.51
N SER A 35 0.98 38.22 -2.75
CA SER A 35 -0.05 38.89 -3.55
C SER A 35 -1.07 37.93 -4.19
N LEU A 36 -0.75 36.63 -4.29
CA LEU A 36 -1.63 35.64 -4.93
C LEU A 36 -2.91 35.35 -4.13
N THR A 37 -2.94 35.71 -2.84
CA THR A 37 -4.08 35.45 -1.96
C THR A 37 -4.53 36.72 -1.25
N ASP A 38 -5.83 37.00 -1.31
CA ASP A 38 -6.43 38.01 -0.45
C ASP A 38 -6.54 37.46 0.98
N PRO A 39 -6.14 38.24 2.00
CA PRO A 39 -6.22 37.77 3.37
C PRO A 39 -7.69 37.55 3.74
N LYS A 40 -7.95 36.46 4.46
CA LYS A 40 -9.27 36.18 5.04
C LYS A 40 -9.64 37.28 6.05
N GLU A 41 -10.93 37.47 6.30
CA GLU A 41 -11.42 38.42 7.31
C GLU A 41 -10.74 38.15 8.67
N GLY A 42 -10.18 39.19 9.29
CA GLY A 42 -9.43 39.08 10.55
C GLY A 42 -7.95 38.70 10.42
N PHE A 43 -7.44 38.41 9.21
CA PHE A 43 -6.04 38.11 8.95
C PHE A 43 -5.34 39.24 8.20
N GLU A 44 -4.04 39.38 8.42
CA GLU A 44 -3.17 40.36 7.78
C GLU A 44 -2.09 39.65 6.95
N ARG A 45 -1.63 40.31 5.88
CA ARG A 45 -0.48 39.88 5.07
C ARG A 45 0.83 40.17 5.81
N VAL A 46 1.66 39.14 5.97
CA VAL A 46 2.94 39.23 6.69
C VAL A 46 4.06 38.68 5.81
N LEU A 47 5.16 39.43 5.73
CA LEU A 47 6.43 39.01 5.15
C LEU A 47 7.43 38.73 6.27
N LEU A 48 7.95 37.51 6.33
CA LEU A 48 9.04 37.12 7.21
C LEU A 48 10.38 37.30 6.49
N GLU A 49 11.24 38.17 7.01
CA GLU A 49 12.59 38.38 6.50
C GLU A 49 13.61 37.71 7.41
N ILE A 50 14.21 36.62 6.94
CA ILE A 50 15.19 35.86 7.71
C ILE A 50 16.60 36.28 7.29
N LYS A 51 17.33 36.91 8.20
CA LYS A 51 18.74 37.24 8.01
C LYS A 51 19.60 36.03 8.40
N ILE A 52 20.39 35.57 7.44
CA ILE A 52 21.29 34.44 7.60
C ILE A 52 22.73 34.95 7.59
N ASP A 53 23.52 34.62 8.62
CA ASP A 53 24.97 34.78 8.54
C ASP A 53 25.58 33.50 7.92
N ILE A 54 26.06 33.64 6.68
CA ILE A 54 26.67 32.54 5.92
C ILE A 54 28.00 32.04 6.51
N LYS A 55 28.56 32.78 7.48
CA LYS A 55 29.80 32.42 8.17
C LYS A 55 29.55 31.52 9.38
N LEU A 56 28.29 31.25 9.74
CA LEU A 56 27.96 30.31 10.81
C LEU A 56 28.50 28.91 10.46
N HIS A 57 29.14 28.27 11.45
CA HIS A 57 29.66 26.92 11.30
C HIS A 57 28.54 25.88 11.12
N THR A 58 27.38 26.14 11.73
CA THR A 58 26.19 25.33 11.59
C THR A 58 25.31 25.91 10.48
N ARG A 59 24.98 25.09 9.49
CA ARG A 59 24.10 25.45 8.36
C ARG A 59 22.78 24.73 8.49
N PRO A 60 21.84 25.20 9.34
CA PRO A 60 20.50 24.63 9.43
C PRO A 60 19.62 24.99 8.22
N TYR A 61 20.24 25.27 7.09
CA TYR A 61 19.61 25.64 5.85
C TYR A 61 20.45 25.15 4.67
N ALA A 62 19.79 24.90 3.54
CA ALA A 62 20.40 24.50 2.30
C ALA A 62 19.86 25.35 1.15
N ASP A 63 20.74 25.84 0.29
CA ASP A 63 20.36 26.39 -1.01
C ASP A 63 20.03 25.23 -1.95
N ILE A 64 18.74 25.10 -2.28
CA ILE A 64 18.21 24.04 -3.13
C ILE A 64 17.81 24.55 -4.52
N SER A 65 18.23 25.77 -4.88
CA SER A 65 17.96 26.41 -6.18
C SER A 65 18.38 25.56 -7.38
N LYS A 66 19.34 24.65 -7.19
CA LYS A 66 19.86 23.74 -8.23
C LYS A 66 19.12 22.42 -8.34
N LEU A 67 18.27 22.10 -7.36
CA LEU A 67 17.53 20.83 -7.27
C LEU A 67 16.06 20.99 -7.71
N HIS A 68 15.57 22.22 -7.86
CA HIS A 68 14.16 22.49 -8.14
C HIS A 68 13.79 22.36 -9.62
N TYR A 69 12.56 21.91 -9.90
CA TYR A 69 11.98 21.83 -11.24
C TYR A 69 11.77 23.23 -11.86
N CYS A 70 11.40 24.21 -11.02
CA CYS A 70 11.21 25.60 -11.41
C CYS A 70 12.53 26.38 -11.38
N LYS A 71 13.19 26.52 -12.54
CA LYS A 71 14.42 27.30 -12.65
C LYS A 71 14.17 28.77 -12.32
N GLY A 72 14.81 29.29 -11.27
CA GLY A 72 14.86 30.72 -10.96
C GLY A 72 14.31 31.16 -9.59
N GLU A 73 13.80 30.24 -8.76
CA GLU A 73 13.15 30.59 -7.49
C GLU A 73 14.13 30.94 -6.34
N SER A 74 15.43 30.74 -6.56
CA SER A 74 16.48 30.95 -5.55
C SER A 74 16.11 30.41 -4.16
N GLU A 75 15.65 29.15 -4.13
CA GLU A 75 15.01 28.54 -2.97
C GLU A 75 16.01 28.07 -1.90
N VAL A 76 15.68 28.33 -0.65
CA VAL A 76 16.42 27.95 0.54
C VAL A 76 15.51 27.14 1.46
N LEU A 77 15.93 25.92 1.80
CA LEU A 77 15.23 25.03 2.72
C LEU A 77 15.85 25.15 4.11
N PHE A 78 15.03 25.34 5.14
CA PHE A 78 15.45 25.31 6.54
C PHE A 78 15.08 23.98 7.20
N MET A 79 15.96 23.50 8.08
CA MET A 79 15.75 22.26 8.81
C MET A 79 14.91 22.45 10.07
N ILE A 80 14.27 21.37 10.52
CA ILE A 80 13.63 21.31 11.83
C ILE A 80 14.63 21.62 12.96
N GLY A 81 14.17 22.31 14.00
CA GLY A 81 15.01 22.74 15.12
C GLY A 81 15.82 24.01 14.84
N THR A 82 15.62 24.65 13.68
CA THR A 82 16.17 25.98 13.41
C THR A 82 15.67 26.97 14.46
N LYS A 83 16.59 27.63 15.17
CA LYS A 83 16.27 28.74 16.07
C LYS A 83 16.40 30.06 15.33
N LEU A 84 15.33 30.83 15.31
CA LEU A 84 15.29 32.18 14.79
C LEU A 84 15.05 33.14 15.94
N LYS A 85 15.76 34.26 15.99
CA LYS A 85 15.53 35.33 16.95
C LYS A 85 14.89 36.52 16.27
N LEU A 86 13.96 37.20 16.94
CA LEU A 86 13.50 38.49 16.45
C LEU A 86 14.67 39.48 16.42
N ARG A 87 14.90 40.10 15.27
CA ARG A 87 15.86 41.20 15.18
C ARG A 87 15.33 42.35 16.04
N SER A 88 16.21 43.19 16.59
CA SER A 88 15.90 44.25 17.58
C SER A 88 14.79 45.27 17.22
N LYS A 89 14.13 45.14 16.07
CA LYS A 89 12.96 45.93 15.64
C LYS A 89 11.69 45.08 15.74
N LYS A 90 10.68 45.62 16.42
CA LYS A 90 9.32 45.07 16.45
C LYS A 90 8.76 44.94 15.02
N PRO A 91 7.77 44.05 14.80
CA PRO A 91 7.01 44.02 13.55
C PRO A 91 6.57 45.42 13.14
N TYR A 92 6.72 45.76 11.86
CA TYR A 92 6.35 47.08 11.35
C TYR A 92 5.54 46.99 10.06
N TRP A 93 4.66 47.98 9.86
CA TRP A 93 3.84 48.09 8.67
C TRP A 93 4.61 48.80 7.55
N ASN A 94 4.61 48.23 6.36
CA ASN A 94 5.15 48.86 5.15
C ASN A 94 4.00 49.45 4.33
N GLU A 95 3.88 50.78 4.31
CA GLU A 95 2.83 51.50 3.59
C GLU A 95 2.87 51.28 2.07
N ASN A 96 4.06 51.12 1.48
CA ASN A 96 4.21 50.97 0.03
C ASN A 96 3.74 49.59 -0.43
N GLU A 97 4.09 48.56 0.33
CA GLU A 97 3.77 47.16 0.02
C GLU A 97 2.42 46.73 0.64
N LYS A 98 1.87 47.52 1.58
CA LYS A 98 0.66 47.22 2.38
C LYS A 98 0.74 45.85 3.06
N ILE A 99 1.87 45.59 3.71
CA ILE A 99 2.14 44.34 4.43
C ILE A 99 2.85 44.62 5.76
N TRP A 100 2.67 43.72 6.72
CA TRP A 100 3.52 43.66 7.90
C TRP A 100 4.84 42.97 7.59
N ILE A 101 5.95 43.50 8.12
CA ILE A 101 7.27 42.91 7.99
C ILE A 101 7.77 42.51 9.37
N ILE A 102 8.19 41.25 9.50
CA ILE A 102 8.84 40.70 10.70
C ILE A 102 10.25 40.29 10.32
N GLN A 103 11.24 40.87 11.01
CA GLN A 103 12.65 40.61 10.74
C GLN A 103 13.19 39.61 11.76
N LEU A 104 13.69 38.48 11.26
CA LEU A 104 14.24 37.39 12.04
C LEU A 104 15.74 37.26 11.73
N GLU A 105 16.52 36.73 12.66
CA GLU A 105 17.93 36.42 12.50
C GLU A 105 18.18 34.97 12.90
N LEU A 106 18.92 34.24 12.08
CA LEU A 106 19.28 32.87 12.37
C LEU A 106 20.24 32.81 13.57
N CYS A 107 19.85 32.09 14.62
CA CYS A 107 20.71 31.88 15.78
C CYS A 107 21.81 30.87 15.44
N PRO A 108 23.07 31.13 15.83
CA PRO A 108 24.11 30.11 15.79
C PRO A 108 23.67 28.90 16.63
N ILE A 109 23.68 27.70 16.05
CA ILE A 109 23.60 26.49 16.86
C ILE A 109 24.95 26.38 17.58
N GLN A 110 24.99 26.71 18.87
CA GLN A 110 26.19 26.56 19.70
C GLN A 110 26.50 25.06 19.85
N GLN A 111 27.66 24.64 19.35
CA GLN A 111 28.16 23.26 19.50
C GLN A 111 28.58 22.91 20.94
N ASP A 112 28.80 23.91 21.80
CA ASP A 112 29.24 23.68 23.19
C ASP A 112 28.15 23.98 24.22
N SER A 113 27.42 22.94 24.59
CA SER A 113 27.25 22.49 25.97
C SER A 113 26.37 21.24 25.93
N GLU A 114 26.63 20.30 26.83
CA GLU A 114 25.96 19.00 26.99
C GLU A 114 24.41 19.06 27.06
N LYS A 115 23.81 20.25 27.05
CA LYS A 115 22.37 20.52 27.02
C LYS A 115 21.76 20.62 25.62
N ASN A 116 22.54 20.69 24.54
CA ASN A 116 22.03 20.78 23.16
C ASN A 116 21.94 19.44 22.41
N LYS A 117 22.23 18.30 23.07
CA LYS A 117 22.25 16.97 22.43
C LYS A 117 21.00 16.13 22.63
N VAL A 118 20.09 16.57 23.50
CA VAL A 118 18.81 15.91 23.71
C VAL A 118 17.78 16.78 23.03
N PRO A 119 17.21 16.37 21.88
CA PRO A 119 16.04 17.06 21.37
C PRO A 119 14.99 17.05 22.49
N ASP A 120 14.49 18.24 22.85
CA ASP A 120 13.38 18.35 23.80
C ASP A 120 12.19 17.50 23.30
N GLU A 121 11.31 17.06 24.20
CA GLU A 121 10.23 16.10 23.92
C GLU A 121 9.40 16.51 22.70
N SER A 122 9.11 17.81 22.55
CA SER A 122 8.42 18.37 21.38
C SER A 122 9.21 18.22 20.07
N MET A 123 10.52 18.43 20.10
CA MET A 123 11.41 18.28 18.94
C MET A 123 11.59 16.81 18.57
N ARG A 124 11.71 15.91 19.57
CA ARG A 124 11.73 14.44 19.37
C ARG A 124 10.47 13.98 18.66
N LYS A 125 9.29 14.34 19.18
CA LYS A 125 8.00 13.97 18.60
C LYS A 125 7.87 14.46 17.16
N SER A 126 8.28 15.69 16.88
CA SER A 126 8.23 16.23 15.52
C SER A 126 9.25 15.54 14.59
N LEU A 127 10.49 15.30 15.05
CA LEU A 127 11.50 14.58 14.27
C LEU A 127 11.02 13.17 13.93
N LYS A 128 10.51 12.42 14.92
CA LYS A 128 9.93 11.09 14.75
C LYS A 128 8.80 11.07 13.73
N LYS A 129 7.86 12.02 13.81
CA LYS A 129 6.80 12.18 12.80
C LYS A 129 7.34 12.39 11.38
N HIS A 130 8.45 13.12 11.22
CA HIS A 130 9.05 13.35 9.89
C HIS A 130 9.86 12.14 9.41
N VAL A 131 10.59 11.47 10.30
CA VAL A 131 11.36 10.26 9.99
C VAL A 131 10.42 9.10 9.63
N ASN A 132 9.30 8.94 10.33
CA ASN A 132 8.31 7.90 10.02
C ASN A 132 7.66 8.10 8.64
N LYS A 133 7.63 9.32 8.09
CA LYS A 133 7.21 9.53 6.69
C LYS A 133 8.16 8.87 5.69
N LEU A 134 9.44 8.63 6.06
CA LEU A 134 10.39 7.88 5.23
C LEU A 134 10.05 6.39 5.12
N LEU A 135 9.19 5.87 6.01
CA LEU A 135 8.66 4.51 5.92
C LEU A 135 7.51 4.36 4.91
N ASN A 136 7.15 5.45 4.20
CA ASN A 136 6.08 5.42 3.22
C ASN A 136 6.47 4.56 2.00
N PRO A 137 5.64 3.56 1.62
CA PRO A 137 5.90 2.68 0.48
C PRO A 137 6.23 3.40 -0.83
N TRP A 138 5.62 4.57 -1.07
CA TRP A 138 5.84 5.34 -2.30
C TRP A 138 7.26 5.87 -2.41
N LEU A 139 7.93 6.15 -1.29
CA LEU A 139 9.32 6.62 -1.30
C LEU A 139 10.30 5.53 -1.74
N TYR A 140 9.99 4.24 -1.54
CA TYR A 140 10.85 3.15 -2.03
C TYR A 140 10.85 3.01 -3.56
N VAL A 141 9.79 3.53 -4.20
CA VAL A 141 9.66 3.56 -5.66
C VAL A 141 10.45 4.74 -6.24
N VAL A 142 10.51 5.85 -5.51
CA VAL A 142 11.07 7.12 -6.02
C VAL A 142 12.53 7.33 -5.62
N LEU A 143 12.93 6.89 -4.43
CA LEU A 143 14.29 7.04 -3.93
C LEU A 143 15.10 5.78 -4.17
N GLU A 144 16.36 5.95 -4.60
CA GLU A 144 17.28 4.83 -4.67
C GLU A 144 17.65 4.38 -3.24
N PRO A 145 17.82 3.07 -2.98
CA PRO A 145 18.17 2.55 -1.65
C PRO A 145 19.41 3.21 -1.06
N LYS A 146 20.35 3.60 -1.92
CA LYS A 146 21.57 4.31 -1.54
C LYS A 146 21.28 5.69 -0.94
N ASP A 147 20.36 6.45 -1.54
CA ASP A 147 19.99 7.79 -1.06
C ASP A 147 19.30 7.70 0.31
N MET A 148 18.42 6.71 0.48
CA MET A 148 17.80 6.43 1.78
C MET A 148 18.84 6.06 2.85
N GLN A 149 19.84 5.26 2.49
CA GLN A 149 20.94 4.92 3.40
C GLN A 149 21.73 6.17 3.81
N GLU A 150 22.05 7.06 2.86
CA GLU A 150 22.77 8.30 3.13
C GLU A 150 21.97 9.22 4.07
N ILE A 151 20.65 9.34 3.88
CA ILE A 151 19.76 10.10 4.77
C ILE A 151 19.79 9.54 6.19
N PHE A 152 19.59 8.23 6.35
CA PHE A 152 19.58 7.64 7.69
C PHE A 152 20.95 7.66 8.36
N ASN A 153 22.05 7.46 7.63
CA ASN A 153 23.39 7.60 8.19
C ASN A 153 23.61 9.02 8.72
N ALA A 154 23.20 10.03 7.95
CA ALA A 154 23.27 11.42 8.42
C ALA A 154 22.40 11.64 9.67
N LEU A 155 21.17 11.09 9.72
CA LEU A 155 20.31 11.20 10.90
C LEU A 155 20.92 10.54 12.14
N VAL A 156 21.50 9.35 12.01
CA VAL A 156 22.21 8.66 13.11
C VAL A 156 23.43 9.48 13.57
N ASP A 157 24.18 10.07 12.63
CA ASP A 157 25.31 10.94 12.96
C ASP A 157 24.88 12.21 13.72
N PHE A 158 23.73 12.80 13.34
CA PHE A 158 23.16 13.97 14.02
C PHE A 158 22.55 13.64 15.38
N TYR A 159 22.01 12.43 15.55
CA TYR A 159 21.25 12.01 16.73
C TYR A 159 21.73 10.62 17.25
N PRO A 160 23.00 10.48 17.67
CA PRO A 160 23.62 9.18 17.95
C PRO A 160 23.06 8.46 19.18
N ASN A 161 22.29 9.15 20.02
CA ASN A 161 21.67 8.60 21.24
C ASN A 161 20.21 8.19 21.02
N GLU A 162 19.64 8.44 19.84
CA GLU A 162 18.24 8.16 19.51
C GLU A 162 18.16 6.79 18.82
N THR A 163 18.13 5.72 19.62
CA THR A 163 18.14 4.32 19.12
C THR A 163 16.97 4.00 18.19
N TRP A 164 15.83 4.67 18.34
CA TRP A 164 14.68 4.54 17.45
C TRP A 164 14.98 4.99 16.01
N ILE A 165 15.93 5.90 15.78
CA ILE A 165 16.36 6.30 14.42
C ILE A 165 17.07 5.15 13.74
N ASP A 166 17.95 4.46 14.48
CA ASP A 166 18.66 3.29 13.98
C ASP A 166 17.71 2.11 13.74
N ALA A 167 16.74 1.90 14.64
CA ALA A 167 15.69 0.91 14.46
C ALA A 167 14.83 1.22 13.22
N THR A 168 14.48 2.49 13.00
CA THR A 168 13.72 2.94 11.82
C THR A 168 14.52 2.78 10.53
N ARG A 169 15.83 3.04 10.56
CA ARG A 169 16.75 2.78 9.44
C ARG A 169 16.71 1.30 9.05
N ILE A 170 16.83 0.40 10.02
CA ILE A 170 16.84 -1.05 9.78
C ILE A 170 15.47 -1.52 9.27
N HIS A 171 14.37 -1.02 9.84
CA HIS A 171 13.02 -1.26 9.33
C HIS A 171 12.89 -0.84 7.86
N CYS A 172 13.39 0.34 7.52
CA CYS A 172 13.37 0.83 6.15
C CYS A 172 14.16 -0.10 5.20
N GLN A 173 15.33 -0.59 5.62
CA GLN A 173 16.11 -1.55 4.84
C GLN A 173 15.34 -2.86 4.62
N ALA A 174 14.68 -3.38 5.66
CA ALA A 174 13.84 -4.58 5.57
C ALA A 174 12.72 -4.42 4.54
N LYS A 175 12.01 -3.29 4.58
CA LYS A 175 10.95 -2.96 3.61
C LYS A 175 11.48 -2.87 2.18
N ILE A 176 12.66 -2.27 1.96
CA ILE A 176 13.28 -2.22 0.63
C ILE A 176 13.58 -3.63 0.10
N LEU A 177 14.16 -4.50 0.93
CA LEU A 177 14.46 -5.89 0.55
C LEU A 177 13.20 -6.68 0.21
N GLN A 178 12.14 -6.51 1.01
CA GLN A 178 10.85 -7.14 0.78
C GLN A 178 10.18 -6.65 -0.51
N TRP A 179 10.06 -5.34 -0.71
CA TRP A 179 9.26 -4.76 -1.80
C TRP A 179 9.99 -4.71 -3.14
N ARG A 180 11.30 -4.43 -3.16
CA ARG A 180 12.05 -4.19 -4.41
C ARG A 180 12.80 -5.42 -4.88
N PHE A 181 13.20 -6.29 -3.97
CA PHE A 181 14.06 -7.43 -4.28
C PHE A 181 13.41 -8.78 -3.99
N GLU A 182 12.17 -8.79 -3.47
CA GLU A 182 11.44 -10.01 -3.06
C GLU A 182 12.28 -10.92 -2.15
N ASN A 183 13.24 -10.33 -1.41
CA ASN A 183 14.18 -11.06 -0.55
C ASN A 183 13.65 -11.10 0.88
N PHE A 184 12.65 -11.94 1.09
CA PHE A 184 11.97 -12.10 2.38
C PHE A 184 12.90 -12.60 3.48
N TYR A 185 13.92 -13.39 3.16
CA TYR A 185 14.84 -13.96 4.15
C TYR A 185 15.73 -12.90 4.81
N GLU A 186 16.38 -12.05 4.01
CA GLU A 186 17.19 -10.96 4.55
C GLU A 186 16.33 -9.89 5.21
N ALA A 187 15.11 -9.65 4.69
CA ALA A 187 14.16 -8.75 5.34
C ALA A 187 13.79 -9.23 6.75
N LEU A 188 13.64 -10.54 6.98
CA LEU A 188 13.36 -11.11 8.29
C LEU A 188 14.47 -10.84 9.31
N GLU A 189 15.75 -11.04 8.95
CA GLU A 189 16.86 -10.74 9.88
C GLU A 189 16.85 -9.27 10.31
N LEU A 190 16.56 -8.36 9.37
CA LEU A 190 16.49 -6.92 9.65
C LEU A 190 15.26 -6.55 10.48
N TYR A 191 14.09 -7.13 10.21
CA TYR A 191 12.91 -6.86 11.03
C TYR A 191 13.09 -7.32 12.48
N ASP A 192 13.73 -8.47 12.71
CA ASP A 192 14.05 -8.96 14.06
C ASP A 192 15.02 -8.01 14.79
N GLU A 193 16.06 -7.54 14.09
CA GLU A 193 16.98 -6.53 14.62
C GLU A 193 16.28 -5.20 14.95
N ALA A 194 15.37 -4.75 14.07
CA ALA A 194 14.57 -3.54 14.30
C ALA A 194 13.65 -3.70 15.52
N LEU A 195 12.97 -4.84 15.66
CA LEU A 195 12.11 -5.15 16.80
C LEU A 195 12.91 -5.18 18.12
N TYR A 196 14.08 -5.82 18.11
CA TYR A 196 14.98 -5.81 19.27
C TYR A 196 15.37 -4.38 19.67
N LYS A 197 15.76 -3.53 18.72
CA LYS A 197 16.14 -2.14 19.01
C LYS A 197 14.97 -1.29 19.50
N TRP A 198 13.78 -1.51 18.95
CA TRP A 198 12.57 -0.83 19.40
C TRP A 198 12.11 -1.27 20.79
N THR A 199 12.22 -2.57 21.12
CA THR A 199 11.84 -3.08 22.44
C THR A 199 12.79 -2.60 23.55
N LEU A 200 14.06 -2.32 23.24
CA LEU A 200 14.97 -1.63 24.16
C LEU A 200 14.52 -0.20 24.51
N TYR A 201 13.65 0.40 23.68
CA TYR A 201 13.11 1.75 23.85
C TYR A 201 11.70 1.75 24.48
N LEU A 202 11.16 0.59 24.85
CA LEU A 202 9.78 0.46 25.36
C LEU A 202 9.59 1.08 26.76
N GLU A 203 10.67 1.46 27.45
CA GLU A 203 10.64 2.05 28.80
C GLU A 203 10.06 3.48 28.83
N ASP A 204 10.05 4.20 27.70
CA ASP A 204 9.60 5.59 27.62
C ASP A 204 8.07 5.75 27.47
N GLU A 205 7.30 4.65 27.46
CA GLU A 205 5.83 4.63 27.40
C GLU A 205 5.17 5.37 26.21
N GLU A 206 5.96 5.87 25.24
CA GLU A 206 5.49 6.65 24.09
C GLU A 206 4.53 5.86 23.19
N ILE A 207 3.36 6.45 22.91
CA ILE A 207 2.33 5.89 22.00
C ILE A 207 2.93 5.55 20.62
N ASP A 208 3.77 6.44 20.08
CA ASP A 208 4.38 6.29 18.77
C ASP A 208 5.25 5.02 18.70
N CYS A 209 5.94 4.68 19.80
CA CYS A 209 6.74 3.45 19.90
C CYS A 209 5.87 2.20 19.76
N MET A 210 4.71 2.17 20.41
CA MET A 210 3.78 1.03 20.34
C MET A 210 3.20 0.86 18.94
N ALA A 211 2.82 1.96 18.27
CA ALA A 211 2.31 1.90 16.90
C ALA A 211 3.39 1.46 15.90
N ASP A 212 4.64 1.88 16.09
CA ASP A 212 5.75 1.51 15.21
C ASP A 212 6.15 0.03 15.38
N ILE A 213 6.15 -0.50 16.62
CA ILE A 213 6.34 -1.94 16.88
C ILE A 213 5.21 -2.76 16.27
N ALA A 214 3.96 -2.30 16.40
CA ALA A 214 2.83 -2.98 15.80
C ALA A 214 2.94 -3.05 14.27
N GLU A 215 3.42 -1.99 13.63
CA GLU A 215 3.68 -1.99 12.19
C GLU A 215 4.82 -2.94 11.80
N LEU A 216 5.90 -3.00 12.58
CA LEU A 216 6.98 -3.95 12.39
C LEU A 216 6.50 -5.40 12.46
N GLU A 217 5.75 -5.74 13.51
CA GLU A 217 5.18 -7.08 13.71
C GLU A 217 4.27 -7.48 12.54
N ALA A 218 3.44 -6.55 12.05
CA ALA A 218 2.58 -6.79 10.90
C ALA A 218 3.38 -7.06 9.61
N ASN A 219 4.46 -6.31 9.37
CA ASN A 219 5.32 -6.54 8.22
C ASN A 219 6.12 -7.85 8.34
N PHE A 220 6.51 -8.21 9.57
CA PHE A 220 7.16 -9.48 9.86
C PHE A 220 6.25 -10.68 9.60
N ALA A 221 4.98 -10.58 10.02
CA ALA A 221 3.94 -11.57 9.76
C ALA A 221 3.75 -11.82 8.25
N GLU A 222 3.81 -10.75 7.47
CA GLU A 222 3.66 -10.81 6.01
C GLU A 222 4.80 -11.59 5.34
N CYS A 223 6.04 -11.49 5.84
CA CYS A 223 7.15 -12.33 5.38
C CYS A 223 6.94 -13.83 5.69
N TYR A 224 6.09 -14.15 6.67
CA TYR A 224 5.71 -15.52 7.04
C TYR A 224 4.35 -15.94 6.48
N ARG A 225 3.78 -15.26 5.48
CA ARG A 225 2.42 -15.55 4.98
C ARG A 225 2.19 -17.03 4.60
N GLU A 226 3.21 -17.71 4.08
CA GLU A 226 3.12 -19.15 3.75
C GLU A 226 3.12 -20.07 4.99
N ASN A 227 3.62 -19.56 6.12
CA ASN A 227 3.66 -20.25 7.41
C ASN A 227 2.65 -19.63 8.38
N THR A 228 1.39 -20.01 8.18
CA THR A 228 0.20 -19.45 8.82
C THR A 228 0.30 -19.34 10.34
N MET A 229 0.89 -20.35 11.00
CA MET A 229 1.09 -20.35 12.45
C MET A 229 1.98 -19.20 12.93
N PHE A 230 3.10 -18.95 12.23
CA PHE A 230 4.04 -17.87 12.59
C PHE A 230 3.46 -16.52 12.22
N ALA A 231 2.87 -16.38 11.02
CA ALA A 231 2.19 -15.15 10.63
C ALA A 231 1.13 -14.74 11.67
N ASN A 232 0.31 -15.68 12.14
CA ASN A 232 -0.71 -15.40 13.15
C ASN A 232 -0.17 -14.91 14.47
N MET A 233 0.93 -15.49 14.96
CA MET A 233 1.58 -15.04 16.19
C MET A 233 1.99 -13.57 16.10
N HIS A 234 2.56 -13.17 14.96
CA HIS A 234 3.01 -11.80 14.73
C HIS A 234 1.83 -10.84 14.47
N TYR A 235 0.77 -11.26 13.78
CA TYR A 235 -0.46 -10.47 13.68
C TYR A 235 -1.12 -10.24 15.05
N ASP A 236 -1.15 -11.24 15.92
CA ASP A 236 -1.68 -11.09 17.29
C ASP A 236 -0.81 -10.16 18.14
N SER A 237 0.51 -10.21 17.97
CA SER A 237 1.45 -9.25 18.57
C SER A 237 1.16 -7.83 18.09
N ALA A 238 1.05 -7.63 16.77
CA ALA A 238 0.74 -6.33 16.17
C ALA A 238 -0.58 -5.75 16.70
N ILE A 239 -1.66 -6.56 16.73
CA ILE A 239 -2.97 -6.16 17.27
C ILE A 239 -2.86 -5.75 18.74
N SER A 240 -2.07 -6.47 19.54
CA SER A 240 -1.89 -6.18 20.96
C SER A 240 -1.21 -4.83 21.17
N TYR A 241 -0.15 -4.54 20.41
CA TYR A 241 0.54 -3.25 20.48
C TYR A 241 -0.33 -2.09 20.00
N TYR A 242 -1.12 -2.26 18.93
CA TYR A 242 -2.04 -1.20 18.52
C TYR A 242 -3.14 -0.92 19.56
N LYS A 243 -3.63 -1.95 20.27
CA LYS A 243 -4.59 -1.74 21.38
C LYS A 243 -3.97 -0.90 22.50
N LEU A 244 -2.74 -1.20 22.88
CA LEU A 244 -2.00 -0.41 23.87
C LEU A 244 -1.79 1.04 23.41
N ALA A 245 -1.44 1.25 22.13
CA ALA A 245 -1.32 2.58 21.55
C ALA A 245 -2.65 3.35 21.61
N LEU A 246 -3.76 2.67 21.29
CA LEU A 246 -5.10 3.26 21.27
C LEU A 246 -5.61 3.66 22.67
N GLU A 247 -5.27 2.88 23.71
CA GLU A 247 -5.60 3.17 25.11
C GLU A 247 -4.95 4.48 25.59
N LYS A 248 -3.73 4.76 25.10
CA LYS A 248 -2.95 5.94 25.48
C LYS A 248 -3.20 7.15 24.59
N GLU A 249 -3.62 6.97 23.34
CA GLU A 249 -3.85 8.08 22.41
C GLU A 249 -5.02 8.97 22.85
N THR A 250 -4.86 10.28 22.70
CA THR A 250 -5.87 11.29 23.03
C THR A 250 -6.33 12.08 21.80
N ASN A 251 -5.49 12.18 20.78
CA ASN A 251 -5.77 12.85 19.52
C ASN A 251 -6.67 11.96 18.63
N GLN A 252 -7.82 12.50 18.20
CA GLN A 252 -8.79 11.75 17.40
C GLN A 252 -8.28 11.40 16.00
N GLU A 253 -7.44 12.23 15.38
CA GLU A 253 -6.85 11.96 14.07
C GLU A 253 -5.87 10.78 14.15
N GLU A 254 -5.03 10.76 15.18
CA GLU A 254 -4.08 9.65 15.39
C GLU A 254 -4.82 8.35 15.80
N LYS A 255 -5.95 8.44 16.53
CA LYS A 255 -6.83 7.28 16.74
C LYS A 255 -7.37 6.71 15.44
N MET A 256 -7.83 7.54 14.52
CA MET A 256 -8.28 7.08 13.21
C MET A 256 -7.16 6.34 12.46
N ASN A 257 -5.94 6.86 12.51
CA ASN A 257 -4.78 6.22 11.90
C ASN A 257 -4.47 4.85 12.53
N ILE A 258 -4.52 4.75 13.87
CA ILE A 258 -4.35 3.46 14.58
C ILE A 258 -5.47 2.48 14.20
N TYR A 259 -6.74 2.93 14.17
CA TYR A 259 -7.86 2.08 13.74
C TYR A 259 -7.68 1.57 12.32
N TYR A 260 -7.24 2.44 11.40
CA TYR A 260 -6.99 2.07 10.02
C TYR A 260 -5.92 0.99 9.94
N LYS A 261 -4.76 1.21 10.57
CA LYS A 261 -3.67 0.22 10.61
C LYS A 261 -4.13 -1.11 11.23
N MET A 262 -4.89 -1.07 12.33
CA MET A 262 -5.46 -2.26 12.95
C MET A 262 -6.38 -3.02 12.00
N SER A 263 -7.28 -2.33 11.28
CA SER A 263 -8.18 -2.99 10.33
C SER A 263 -7.42 -3.67 9.19
N SER A 264 -6.33 -3.05 8.70
CA SER A 264 -5.45 -3.67 7.69
C SER A 264 -4.73 -4.90 8.23
N VAL A 265 -4.31 -4.89 9.50
CA VAL A 265 -3.71 -6.08 10.14
C VAL A 265 -4.72 -7.21 10.29
N TYR A 266 -5.96 -6.90 10.70
CA TYR A 266 -7.02 -7.90 10.75
C TYR A 266 -7.34 -8.47 9.36
N GLU A 267 -7.34 -7.64 8.31
CA GLU A 267 -7.48 -8.11 6.92
C GLU A 267 -6.35 -9.05 6.51
N ALA A 268 -5.11 -8.65 6.74
CA ALA A 268 -3.93 -9.45 6.41
C ALA A 268 -3.95 -10.80 7.16
N LYS A 269 -4.33 -10.78 8.44
CA LYS A 269 -4.53 -12.00 9.24
C LYS A 269 -5.60 -12.91 8.63
N MET A 270 -6.74 -12.36 8.21
CA MET A 270 -7.80 -13.16 7.56
C MET A 270 -7.33 -13.82 6.27
N GLN A 271 -6.50 -13.13 5.48
CA GLN A 271 -6.02 -13.63 4.19
C GLN A 271 -4.87 -14.62 4.33
N ALA A 272 -3.99 -14.43 5.33
CA ALA A 272 -2.83 -15.29 5.56
C ALA A 272 -3.21 -16.63 6.18
N CYS A 273 -4.27 -16.67 6.98
CA CYS A 273 -4.79 -17.93 7.49
C CYS A 273 -5.38 -18.77 6.34
N SER A 274 -4.76 -19.91 6.06
CA SER A 274 -5.40 -21.02 5.36
C SER A 274 -6.46 -21.62 6.30
N TYR A 275 -7.55 -20.89 6.51
CA TYR A 275 -8.69 -21.44 7.24
C TYR A 275 -9.20 -22.61 6.42
N ASP A 276 -9.14 -23.81 6.99
CA ASP A 276 -9.85 -24.93 6.41
C ASP A 276 -11.33 -24.59 6.49
N GLU A 277 -11.96 -24.32 5.33
CA GLU A 277 -13.36 -23.90 5.29
C GLU A 277 -14.31 -24.99 5.83
N ASP A 278 -13.83 -26.24 5.88
CA ASP A 278 -14.54 -27.38 6.48
C ASP A 278 -14.32 -27.48 8.00
N ASN A 279 -13.34 -26.75 8.56
CA ASN A 279 -13.11 -26.67 9.99
C ASN A 279 -13.91 -25.52 10.62
N GLU A 280 -14.93 -25.88 11.39
CA GLU A 280 -15.84 -24.93 12.05
C GLU A 280 -15.10 -23.90 12.92
N LYS A 281 -14.05 -24.31 13.64
CA LYS A 281 -13.26 -23.42 14.50
C LYS A 281 -12.51 -22.36 13.70
N ASP A 282 -11.96 -22.76 12.56
CA ASP A 282 -11.21 -21.88 11.66
C ASP A 282 -12.14 -20.85 11.01
N ARG A 283 -13.35 -21.29 10.62
CA ARG A 283 -14.41 -20.40 10.13
C ARG A 283 -14.85 -19.39 11.20
N GLU A 284 -15.08 -19.84 12.43
CA GLU A 284 -15.44 -18.94 13.54
C GLU A 284 -14.35 -17.89 13.82
N GLU A 285 -13.08 -18.29 13.79
CA GLU A 285 -11.95 -17.38 13.96
C GLU A 285 -11.87 -16.35 12.81
N LYS A 286 -12.05 -16.78 11.55
CA LYS A 286 -12.11 -15.89 10.38
C LYS A 286 -13.20 -14.84 10.53
N VAL A 287 -14.41 -15.27 10.88
CA VAL A 287 -15.57 -14.38 11.06
C VAL A 287 -15.33 -13.40 12.21
N SER A 288 -14.80 -13.88 13.34
CA SER A 288 -14.45 -13.04 14.49
C SER A 288 -13.41 -11.98 14.14
N THR A 289 -12.35 -12.39 13.43
CA THR A 289 -11.27 -11.53 12.94
C THR A 289 -11.81 -10.45 12.00
N GLY A 290 -12.65 -10.83 11.03
CA GLY A 290 -13.28 -9.87 10.12
C GLY A 290 -14.28 -8.94 10.78
N CYS A 291 -15.03 -9.40 11.79
CA CYS A 291 -15.89 -8.52 12.58
C CYS A 291 -15.08 -7.45 13.33
N ASN A 292 -13.87 -7.77 13.79
CA ASN A 292 -13.00 -6.75 14.40
C ASN A 292 -12.47 -5.76 13.36
N ALA A 293 -12.08 -6.21 12.16
CA ALA A 293 -11.72 -5.33 11.05
C ALA A 293 -12.84 -4.33 10.73
N ILE A 294 -14.09 -4.84 10.62
CA ILE A 294 -15.28 -4.04 10.37
C ILE A 294 -15.49 -2.99 11.47
N ARG A 295 -15.47 -3.37 12.75
CA ARG A 295 -15.70 -2.43 13.86
C ARG A 295 -14.70 -1.26 13.87
N HIS A 296 -13.42 -1.55 13.65
CA HIS A 296 -12.40 -0.49 13.60
C HIS A 296 -12.62 0.46 12.43
N GLN A 297 -13.01 -0.09 11.29
CA GLN A 297 -13.31 0.69 10.10
C GLN A 297 -14.61 1.50 10.23
N GLU A 298 -15.62 0.99 10.95
CA GLU A 298 -16.84 1.72 11.30
C GLU A 298 -16.52 2.94 12.17
N HIS A 299 -15.65 2.79 13.18
CA HIS A 299 -15.20 3.92 14.01
C HIS A 299 -14.55 5.04 13.20
N ILE A 300 -13.75 4.70 12.18
CA ILE A 300 -13.16 5.70 11.28
C ILE A 300 -14.26 6.45 10.53
N ILE A 301 -15.26 5.75 10.00
CA ILE A 301 -16.36 6.39 9.27
C ILE A 301 -17.22 7.26 10.19
N GLU A 302 -17.51 6.80 11.41
CA GLU A 302 -18.24 7.58 12.42
C GLU A 302 -17.51 8.89 12.73
N GLN A 303 -16.20 8.82 12.93
CA GLN A 303 -15.38 9.99 13.22
C GLN A 303 -15.30 10.95 12.02
N LEU A 304 -15.04 10.44 10.82
CA LEU A 304 -15.06 11.26 9.61
C LEU A 304 -16.41 11.92 9.36
N SER A 305 -17.51 11.19 9.55
CA SER A 305 -18.87 11.71 9.39
C SER A 305 -19.23 12.78 10.42
N SER A 306 -18.57 12.80 11.58
CA SER A 306 -18.74 13.85 12.59
C SER A 306 -17.99 15.14 12.26
N GLN A 307 -16.90 15.04 11.49
CA GLN A 307 -16.04 16.16 11.11
C GLN A 307 -16.44 16.78 9.77
N HIS A 308 -17.10 15.99 8.91
CA HIS A 308 -17.31 16.29 7.51
C HIS A 308 -18.71 15.86 7.02
N PRO A 309 -19.33 16.55 6.05
CA PRO A 309 -20.59 16.12 5.46
C PRO A 309 -20.45 14.76 4.74
N ILE A 310 -21.54 13.99 4.71
CA ILE A 310 -21.65 12.59 4.23
C ILE A 310 -21.12 12.35 2.78
N ASN A 311 -20.92 13.40 1.99
CA ASN A 311 -20.46 13.34 0.60
C ASN A 311 -18.94 13.55 0.40
N GLU A 312 -18.12 13.21 1.40
CA GLU A 312 -16.67 13.26 1.24
C GLU A 312 -16.06 11.98 0.67
N GLU A 313 -15.14 12.14 -0.27
CA GLU A 313 -14.41 11.06 -0.94
C GLU A 313 -13.75 10.08 0.06
N LYS A 314 -13.20 10.62 1.16
CA LYS A 314 -12.61 9.81 2.23
C LYS A 314 -13.61 8.83 2.84
N ILE A 315 -14.87 9.24 3.05
CA ILE A 315 -15.92 8.36 3.57
C ILE A 315 -16.21 7.26 2.56
N ALA A 316 -16.32 7.59 1.27
CA ALA A 316 -16.55 6.62 0.21
C ALA A 316 -15.41 5.59 0.09
N GLN A 317 -14.14 6.03 0.15
CA GLN A 317 -12.98 5.13 0.17
C GLN A 317 -13.03 4.18 1.38
N ASN A 318 -13.34 4.68 2.57
CA ASN A 318 -13.47 3.86 3.77
C ASN A 318 -14.68 2.90 3.70
N ARG A 319 -15.76 3.26 2.99
CA ARG A 319 -16.88 2.34 2.69
C ARG A 319 -16.46 1.21 1.74
N LEU A 320 -15.58 1.44 0.77
CA LEU A 320 -15.05 0.35 -0.07
C LEU A 320 -14.27 -0.69 0.74
N VAL A 321 -13.48 -0.23 1.71
CA VAL A 321 -12.75 -1.09 2.64
C VAL A 321 -13.73 -1.92 3.47
N LEU A 322 -14.78 -1.31 4.05
CA LEU A 322 -15.85 -2.04 4.73
C LEU A 322 -16.51 -3.09 3.84
N GLY A 323 -16.86 -2.71 2.61
CA GLY A 323 -17.46 -3.64 1.65
C GLY A 323 -16.55 -4.83 1.35
N SER A 324 -15.25 -4.63 1.36
CA SER A 324 -14.25 -5.70 1.16
C SER A 324 -14.21 -6.62 2.37
N PHE A 325 -14.24 -6.08 3.59
CA PHE A 325 -14.28 -6.90 4.81
C PHE A 325 -15.57 -7.71 4.92
N CYS A 326 -16.73 -7.09 4.70
CA CYS A 326 -18.02 -7.78 4.69
C CYS A 326 -18.03 -8.90 3.63
N TRP A 327 -17.42 -8.67 2.46
CA TRP A 327 -17.29 -9.70 1.43
C TRP A 327 -16.40 -10.87 1.87
N LEU A 328 -15.27 -10.62 2.55
CA LEU A 328 -14.35 -11.66 3.04
C LEU A 328 -14.96 -12.59 4.10
N ILE A 329 -15.99 -12.14 4.82
CA ILE A 329 -16.73 -12.92 5.82
C ILE A 329 -18.14 -13.31 5.35
N ASP A 330 -18.36 -13.36 4.04
CA ASP A 330 -19.60 -13.81 3.39
C ASP A 330 -20.86 -13.00 3.73
N LYS A 331 -20.70 -11.78 4.23
CA LYS A 331 -21.79 -10.83 4.48
C LYS A 331 -22.10 -9.99 3.25
N TYR A 332 -22.56 -10.66 2.20
CA TYR A 332 -22.73 -10.04 0.88
C TYR A 332 -23.76 -8.90 0.84
N ASP A 333 -24.80 -8.92 1.67
CA ASP A 333 -25.78 -7.82 1.71
C ASP A 333 -25.18 -6.52 2.26
N GLU A 334 -24.43 -6.61 3.37
CA GLU A 334 -23.74 -5.46 3.98
C GLU A 334 -22.67 -4.92 3.00
N ALA A 335 -21.94 -5.81 2.34
CA ALA A 335 -20.95 -5.43 1.35
C ALA A 335 -21.57 -4.69 0.14
N ILE A 336 -22.69 -5.19 -0.40
CA ILE A 336 -23.43 -4.50 -1.48
C ILE A 336 -23.86 -3.11 -1.04
N GLN A 337 -24.39 -2.98 0.18
CA GLN A 337 -24.82 -1.69 0.72
C GLN A 337 -23.65 -0.69 0.78
N HIS A 338 -22.49 -1.11 1.29
CA HIS A 338 -21.31 -0.26 1.37
C HIS A 338 -20.75 0.13 0.00
N TYR A 339 -20.63 -0.82 -0.94
CA TYR A 339 -20.18 -0.52 -2.30
C TYR A 339 -21.15 0.40 -3.04
N SER A 340 -22.46 0.20 -2.88
CA SER A 340 -23.48 1.06 -3.51
C SER A 340 -23.43 2.48 -2.96
N THR A 341 -23.30 2.63 -1.64
CA THR A 341 -23.14 3.94 -0.98
C THR A 341 -21.88 4.65 -1.46
N ALA A 342 -20.75 3.94 -1.57
CA ALA A 342 -19.52 4.50 -2.09
C ALA A 342 -19.65 4.94 -3.56
N LEU A 343 -20.30 4.10 -4.39
CA LEU A 343 -20.56 4.40 -5.80
C LEU A 343 -21.40 5.67 -5.98
N GLU A 344 -22.43 5.89 -5.16
CA GLU A 344 -23.25 7.10 -5.22
C GLU A 344 -22.43 8.37 -4.96
N VAL A 345 -21.53 8.35 -3.98
CA VAL A 345 -20.61 9.47 -3.72
C VAL A 345 -19.67 9.69 -4.90
N PHE A 346 -19.12 8.62 -5.48
CA PHE A 346 -18.22 8.74 -6.64
C PHE A 346 -18.92 9.28 -7.89
N LEU A 347 -20.19 8.93 -8.10
CA LEU A 347 -20.97 9.40 -9.25
C LEU A 347 -21.45 10.86 -9.09
N THR A 348 -21.67 11.31 -7.86
CA THR A 348 -22.16 12.68 -7.59
C THR A 348 -21.05 13.73 -7.62
N ASN A 349 -19.80 13.34 -7.43
CA ASN A 349 -18.68 14.28 -7.31
C ASN A 349 -17.94 14.47 -8.66
N VAL A 350 -18.17 15.63 -9.30
CA VAL A 350 -17.72 15.94 -10.68
C VAL A 350 -16.20 16.02 -10.82
N ASP A 351 -15.49 16.33 -9.73
CA ASP A 351 -14.03 16.47 -9.71
C ASP A 351 -13.29 15.12 -9.67
N LEU A 352 -13.99 14.00 -9.45
CA LEU A 352 -13.39 12.67 -9.36
C LEU A 352 -13.08 12.00 -10.71
N LYS A 353 -13.07 12.77 -11.80
CA LYS A 353 -12.71 12.27 -13.16
C LYS A 353 -11.29 11.66 -13.24
N GLY A 354 -10.45 11.82 -12.21
CA GLY A 354 -9.15 11.17 -12.09
C GLY A 354 -9.15 9.79 -11.40
N HIS A 355 -10.27 9.32 -10.82
CA HIS A 355 -10.33 8.09 -10.01
C HIS A 355 -10.87 6.87 -10.78
N SER A 356 -10.44 6.74 -12.04
CA SER A 356 -10.92 5.72 -12.97
C SER A 356 -10.85 4.29 -12.44
N THR A 357 -9.76 3.99 -11.75
CA THR A 357 -9.49 2.69 -11.14
C THR A 357 -10.40 2.40 -9.96
N VAL A 358 -10.73 3.39 -9.13
CA VAL A 358 -11.58 3.20 -7.94
C VAL A 358 -13.03 2.93 -8.36
N LEU A 359 -13.54 3.73 -9.31
CA LEU A 359 -14.89 3.54 -9.85
C LEU A 359 -15.03 2.17 -10.54
N SER A 360 -14.07 1.82 -11.40
CA SER A 360 -14.05 0.53 -12.12
C SER A 360 -14.04 -0.65 -11.14
N ARG A 361 -13.17 -0.62 -10.12
CA ARG A 361 -13.12 -1.66 -9.07
C ARG A 361 -14.45 -1.76 -8.31
N THR A 362 -15.06 -0.63 -7.96
CA THR A 362 -16.34 -0.62 -7.24
C THR A 362 -17.46 -1.26 -8.06
N LEU A 363 -17.56 -0.90 -9.35
CA LEU A 363 -18.52 -1.51 -10.26
C LEU A 363 -18.26 -3.01 -10.46
N GLU A 364 -17.00 -3.42 -10.63
CA GLU A 364 -16.64 -4.83 -10.77
C GLU A 364 -17.03 -5.66 -9.54
N ARG A 365 -16.83 -5.13 -8.33
CA ARG A 365 -17.27 -5.77 -7.08
C ARG A 365 -18.80 -5.92 -7.06
N LEU A 366 -19.55 -4.86 -7.39
CA LEU A 366 -21.02 -4.92 -7.45
C LEU A 366 -21.51 -5.92 -8.50
N VAL A 367 -20.93 -5.95 -9.70
CA VAL A 367 -21.28 -6.93 -10.74
C VAL A 367 -21.07 -8.35 -10.23
N ASN A 368 -19.91 -8.63 -9.64
CA ASN A 368 -19.60 -9.96 -9.09
C ASN A 368 -20.62 -10.35 -8.01
N MET A 369 -20.93 -9.44 -7.08
CA MET A 369 -21.90 -9.70 -6.01
C MET A 369 -23.32 -9.97 -6.52
N TYR A 370 -23.80 -9.18 -7.47
CA TYR A 370 -25.14 -9.38 -8.02
C TYR A 370 -25.25 -10.62 -8.90
N VAL A 371 -24.23 -10.90 -9.73
CA VAL A 371 -24.25 -12.05 -10.65
C VAL A 371 -23.98 -13.38 -9.94
N ASN A 372 -22.92 -13.45 -9.13
CA ASN A 372 -22.44 -14.71 -8.58
C ASN A 372 -23.09 -15.07 -7.24
N HIS A 373 -23.47 -14.09 -6.42
CA HIS A 373 -24.00 -14.35 -5.07
C HIS A 373 -25.50 -14.10 -4.96
N LYS A 374 -26.02 -13.02 -5.55
CA LYS A 374 -27.47 -12.74 -5.52
C LYS A 374 -28.26 -13.36 -6.67
N HIS A 375 -27.57 -13.75 -7.75
CA HIS A 375 -28.18 -14.16 -9.01
C HIS A 375 -29.22 -13.16 -9.55
N ASP A 376 -29.03 -11.87 -9.24
CA ASP A 376 -29.80 -10.77 -9.82
C ASP A 376 -29.07 -10.25 -11.05
N TYR A 377 -29.27 -10.97 -12.15
CA TYR A 377 -28.58 -10.68 -13.42
C TYR A 377 -29.02 -9.35 -14.03
N GLN A 378 -30.23 -8.85 -13.71
CA GLN A 378 -30.71 -7.57 -14.23
C GLN A 378 -29.94 -6.41 -13.60
N LEU A 379 -29.76 -6.45 -12.28
CA LEU A 379 -28.99 -5.44 -11.58
C LEU A 379 -27.49 -5.58 -11.85
N GLY A 380 -26.99 -6.81 -11.96
CA GLY A 380 -25.62 -7.09 -12.44
C GLY A 380 -25.37 -6.52 -13.84
N LEU A 381 -26.31 -6.69 -14.77
CA LEU A 381 -26.24 -6.14 -16.12
C LEU A 381 -26.21 -4.60 -16.11
N LYS A 382 -27.03 -3.96 -15.28
CA LYS A 382 -27.03 -2.50 -15.12
C LYS A 382 -25.65 -1.98 -14.73
N TYR A 383 -25.01 -2.57 -13.71
CA TYR A 383 -23.67 -2.15 -13.29
C TYR A 383 -22.59 -2.47 -14.31
N GLN A 384 -22.70 -3.61 -15.01
CA GLN A 384 -21.78 -3.96 -16.09
C GLN A 384 -21.88 -2.99 -17.27
N LEU A 385 -23.08 -2.53 -17.62
CA LEU A 385 -23.29 -1.50 -18.65
C LEU A 385 -22.65 -0.17 -18.25
N MET A 386 -22.82 0.26 -16.99
CA MET A 386 -22.15 1.46 -16.47
C MET A 386 -20.62 1.33 -16.57
N MET A 387 -20.06 0.18 -16.19
CA MET A 387 -18.63 -0.08 -16.31
C MET A 387 -18.17 -0.12 -17.78
N HIS A 388 -19.00 -0.68 -18.67
CA HIS A 388 -18.72 -0.73 -20.09
C HIS A 388 -18.66 0.67 -20.72
N GLU A 389 -19.66 1.52 -20.46
CA GLU A 389 -19.67 2.91 -20.90
C GLU A 389 -18.45 3.68 -20.39
N TYR A 390 -18.04 3.40 -19.15
CA TYR A 390 -16.85 3.99 -18.57
C TYR A 390 -15.58 3.57 -19.31
N ILE A 391 -15.40 2.27 -19.56
CA ILE A 391 -14.26 1.73 -20.31
C ILE A 391 -14.19 2.34 -21.72
N LEU A 392 -15.33 2.50 -22.40
CA LEU A 392 -15.39 3.16 -23.71
C LEU A 392 -14.93 4.62 -23.67
N LYS A 393 -15.32 5.37 -22.63
CA LYS A 393 -14.91 6.77 -22.45
C LYS A 393 -13.41 6.92 -22.14
N GLU A 394 -12.85 6.04 -21.32
CA GLU A 394 -11.42 6.08 -20.97
C GLU A 394 -10.51 5.57 -22.09
N ASN A 395 -11.00 4.66 -22.93
CA ASN A 395 -10.21 4.00 -23.97
C ASN A 395 -10.54 4.52 -25.38
N VAL A 396 -10.86 5.82 -25.53
CA VAL A 396 -11.01 6.44 -26.84
C VAL A 396 -9.71 6.22 -27.63
N ILE A 397 -9.82 5.55 -28.77
CA ILE A 397 -8.70 5.22 -29.64
C ILE A 397 -8.42 6.45 -30.49
N ASP A 398 -7.25 7.06 -30.31
CA ASP A 398 -6.80 8.20 -31.08
C ASP A 398 -5.88 7.71 -32.21
N GLU A 399 -5.93 8.34 -33.38
CA GLU A 399 -5.01 8.02 -34.48
C GLU A 399 -3.56 8.37 -34.15
N THR A 400 -3.34 9.29 -33.20
CA THR A 400 -2.03 9.67 -32.68
C THR A 400 -1.46 8.68 -31.66
N ASP A 401 -2.26 7.75 -31.15
CA ASP A 401 -1.79 6.70 -30.26
C ASP A 401 -0.80 5.78 -30.99
N ASN A 402 0.31 5.45 -30.33
CA ASN A 402 1.20 4.41 -30.85
C ASN A 402 0.49 3.04 -30.92
N GLN A 403 1.01 2.12 -31.74
CA GLN A 403 0.37 0.82 -31.98
C GLN A 403 0.09 0.04 -30.68
N TYR A 404 1.02 0.06 -29.72
CA TYR A 404 0.87 -0.62 -28.44
C TYR A 404 -0.29 -0.06 -27.63
N CYS A 405 -0.42 1.26 -27.56
CA CYS A 405 -1.51 1.93 -26.86
C CYS A 405 -2.87 1.61 -27.51
N ARG A 406 -2.94 1.64 -28.86
CA ARG A 406 -4.16 1.26 -29.60
C ARG A 406 -4.55 -0.19 -29.33
N ASP A 407 -3.60 -1.11 -29.36
CA ASP A 407 -3.85 -2.53 -29.08
C ASP A 407 -4.33 -2.74 -27.63
N SER A 408 -3.73 -2.05 -26.66
CA SER A 408 -4.14 -2.10 -25.24
C SER A 408 -5.57 -1.59 -25.03
N LYS A 409 -5.92 -0.44 -25.64
CA LYS A 409 -7.28 0.12 -25.61
C LYS A 409 -8.29 -0.83 -26.26
N LYS A 410 -8.00 -1.36 -27.46
CA LYS A 410 -8.84 -2.37 -28.13
C LYS A 410 -9.03 -3.62 -27.27
N TYR A 411 -7.97 -4.09 -26.63
CA TYR A 411 -8.03 -5.25 -25.74
C TYR A 411 -8.95 -5.01 -24.53
N SER A 412 -8.84 -3.83 -23.91
CA SER A 412 -9.70 -3.41 -22.79
C SER A 412 -11.17 -3.38 -23.20
N ILE A 413 -11.48 -2.71 -24.32
CA ILE A 413 -12.85 -2.60 -24.86
C ILE A 413 -13.40 -3.98 -25.23
N ALA A 414 -12.62 -4.81 -25.93
CA ALA A 414 -13.02 -6.16 -26.31
C ALA A 414 -13.33 -7.04 -25.09
N THR A 415 -12.54 -6.92 -24.03
CA THR A 415 -12.77 -7.64 -22.77
C THR A 415 -14.06 -7.20 -22.09
N SER A 416 -14.37 -5.90 -22.14
CA SER A 416 -15.62 -5.35 -21.61
C SER A 416 -16.86 -5.89 -22.36
N HIS A 417 -16.82 -5.96 -23.69
CA HIS A 417 -17.88 -6.58 -24.49
C HIS A 417 -18.07 -8.07 -24.14
N MET A 418 -16.98 -8.80 -23.93
CA MET A 418 -17.04 -10.21 -23.54
C MET A 418 -17.70 -10.39 -22.17
N LYS A 419 -17.38 -9.54 -21.18
CA LYS A 419 -18.05 -9.55 -19.87
C LYS A 419 -19.55 -9.23 -19.98
N LEU A 420 -19.95 -8.30 -20.86
CA LEU A 420 -21.37 -8.04 -21.14
C LEU A 420 -22.08 -9.26 -21.73
N ALA A 421 -21.45 -9.93 -22.70
CA ALA A 421 -22.00 -11.14 -23.30
C ALA A 421 -22.28 -12.23 -22.26
N ASP A 422 -21.39 -12.38 -21.27
CA ASP A 422 -21.55 -13.37 -20.20
C ASP A 422 -22.79 -13.09 -19.34
N ILE A 423 -23.07 -11.83 -19.02
CA ILE A 423 -24.27 -11.47 -18.27
C ILE A 423 -25.52 -11.58 -19.14
N TYR A 424 -25.44 -11.19 -20.42
CA TYR A 424 -26.55 -11.38 -21.36
C TYR A 424 -26.94 -12.85 -21.49
N ALA A 425 -25.96 -13.78 -21.48
CA ALA A 425 -26.22 -15.20 -21.46
C ALA A 425 -27.03 -15.64 -20.23
N GLN A 426 -26.71 -15.12 -19.04
CA GLN A 426 -27.46 -15.38 -17.80
C GLN A 426 -28.87 -14.79 -17.85
N CYS A 427 -29.03 -13.62 -18.47
CA CYS A 427 -30.33 -13.00 -18.73
C CYS A 427 -31.13 -13.66 -19.88
N GLN A 428 -30.58 -14.68 -20.56
CA GLN A 428 -31.17 -15.32 -21.75
C GLN A 428 -31.38 -14.35 -22.94
N LEU A 429 -30.59 -13.27 -22.99
CA LEU A 429 -30.58 -12.25 -24.05
C LEU A 429 -29.56 -12.63 -25.13
N TYR A 430 -29.86 -13.71 -25.87
CA TYR A 430 -28.88 -14.34 -26.77
C TYR A 430 -28.54 -13.51 -28.02
N THR A 431 -29.45 -12.64 -28.46
CA THR A 431 -29.21 -11.74 -29.61
C THR A 431 -28.15 -10.70 -29.24
N GLU A 432 -28.33 -10.05 -28.09
CA GLU A 432 -27.42 -9.07 -27.54
C GLU A 432 -26.08 -9.71 -27.20
N MET A 433 -26.09 -10.90 -26.58
CA MET A 433 -24.89 -11.70 -26.34
C MET A 433 -24.08 -11.90 -27.63
N LYS A 434 -24.73 -12.33 -28.72
CA LYS A 434 -24.09 -12.55 -30.02
C LYS A 434 -23.44 -11.26 -30.54
N GLU A 435 -24.15 -10.15 -30.51
CA GLU A 435 -23.63 -8.86 -30.97
C GLU A 435 -22.38 -8.45 -30.20
N GLN A 436 -22.40 -8.56 -28.87
CA GLN A 436 -21.24 -8.23 -28.03
C GLN A 436 -20.03 -9.12 -28.32
N LEU A 437 -20.25 -10.44 -28.51
CA LEU A 437 -19.19 -11.38 -28.85
C LEU A 437 -18.55 -11.06 -30.20
N LEU A 438 -19.35 -10.73 -31.22
CA LEU A 438 -18.85 -10.37 -32.55
C LEU A 438 -18.04 -9.06 -32.53
N ILE A 439 -18.45 -8.07 -31.73
CA ILE A 439 -17.68 -6.83 -31.54
C ILE A 439 -16.35 -7.14 -30.85
N SER A 440 -16.37 -7.93 -29.77
CA SER A 440 -15.15 -8.36 -29.07
C SER A 440 -14.17 -9.07 -30.00
N MET A 441 -14.66 -9.98 -30.83
CA MET A 441 -13.85 -10.74 -31.79
C MET A 441 -13.21 -9.82 -32.83
N ARG A 442 -13.98 -8.91 -33.43
CA ARG A 442 -13.46 -7.94 -34.41
C ARG A 442 -12.33 -7.11 -33.82
N LEU A 443 -12.54 -6.53 -32.64
CA LEU A 443 -11.53 -5.72 -31.97
C LEU A 443 -10.22 -6.49 -31.70
N ARG A 444 -10.32 -7.78 -31.32
CA ARG A 444 -9.15 -8.65 -31.10
C ARG A 444 -8.44 -9.06 -32.39
N GLN A 445 -9.17 -9.18 -33.51
CA GLN A 445 -8.57 -9.43 -34.82
C GLN A 445 -7.82 -8.21 -35.36
N GLU A 446 -8.25 -7.01 -34.97
CA GLU A 446 -7.61 -5.75 -35.39
C GLU A 446 -6.35 -5.36 -34.57
N THR A 447 -6.00 -6.11 -33.53
CA THR A 447 -4.76 -5.85 -32.76
C THR A 447 -3.54 -6.44 -33.48
N SER A 448 -2.36 -5.83 -33.33
CA SER A 448 -1.14 -6.29 -34.02
C SER A 448 -0.73 -7.72 -33.67
N LYS A 449 -1.05 -8.16 -32.44
CA LYS A 449 -0.85 -9.53 -31.96
C LYS A 449 -2.21 -10.20 -31.76
N ILE A 450 -2.66 -10.93 -32.78
CA ILE A 450 -3.91 -11.70 -32.71
C ILE A 450 -3.89 -12.60 -31.47
N ASN A 451 -4.84 -12.36 -30.57
CA ASN A 451 -5.01 -13.17 -29.37
C ASN A 451 -5.87 -14.40 -29.70
N THR A 452 -5.23 -15.41 -30.31
CA THR A 452 -5.85 -16.67 -30.76
C THR A 452 -6.68 -17.34 -29.66
N GLU A 453 -6.17 -17.36 -28.42
CA GLU A 453 -6.87 -17.93 -27.26
C GLU A 453 -8.19 -17.20 -27.00
N LYS A 454 -8.17 -15.86 -26.96
CA LYS A 454 -9.39 -15.10 -26.65
C LYS A 454 -10.41 -15.17 -27.78
N ILE A 455 -9.98 -15.37 -29.02
CA ILE A 455 -10.89 -15.65 -30.13
C ILE A 455 -11.53 -17.03 -29.93
N ALA A 456 -10.75 -18.06 -29.57
CA ALA A 456 -11.29 -19.38 -29.25
C ALA A 456 -12.31 -19.35 -28.10
N ASP A 457 -12.03 -18.57 -27.03
CA ASP A 457 -12.97 -18.35 -25.92
C ASP A 457 -14.30 -17.75 -26.42
N ILE A 458 -14.24 -16.80 -27.36
CA ILE A 458 -15.43 -16.19 -27.97
C ILE A 458 -16.20 -17.21 -28.81
N GLU A 459 -15.50 -18.01 -29.61
CA GLU A 459 -16.11 -19.06 -30.44
C GLU A 459 -16.85 -20.08 -29.56
N THR A 460 -16.24 -20.55 -28.46
CA THR A 460 -16.92 -21.43 -27.50
C THR A 460 -18.19 -20.81 -26.92
N LYS A 461 -18.19 -19.50 -26.63
CA LYS A 461 -19.39 -18.80 -26.15
C LYS A 461 -20.47 -18.69 -27.24
N LEU A 462 -20.07 -18.53 -28.50
CA LEU A 462 -21.00 -18.57 -29.64
C LEU A 462 -21.64 -19.96 -29.79
N VAL A 463 -20.87 -21.04 -29.63
CA VAL A 463 -21.39 -22.43 -29.63
C VAL A 463 -22.49 -22.61 -28.60
N TYR A 464 -22.21 -22.23 -27.34
CA TYR A 464 -23.20 -22.27 -26.26
C TYR A 464 -24.50 -21.54 -26.63
N MET A 465 -24.37 -20.33 -27.19
CA MET A 465 -25.51 -19.51 -27.59
C MET A 465 -26.31 -20.12 -28.75
N TYR A 466 -25.64 -20.70 -29.75
CA TYR A 466 -26.31 -21.40 -30.85
C TYR A 466 -27.03 -22.68 -30.40
N ILE A 467 -26.47 -23.42 -29.44
CA ILE A 467 -27.17 -24.55 -28.82
C ILE A 467 -28.43 -24.07 -28.10
N LYS A 468 -28.33 -23.00 -27.29
CA LYS A 468 -29.48 -22.44 -26.56
C LYS A 468 -30.56 -21.87 -27.47
N THR A 469 -30.19 -21.39 -28.66
CA THR A 469 -31.12 -20.88 -29.68
C THR A 469 -31.54 -21.93 -30.71
N ASN A 470 -31.20 -23.21 -30.48
CA ASN A 470 -31.56 -24.36 -31.33
C ASN A 470 -31.07 -24.23 -32.79
N GLN A 471 -29.83 -23.81 -32.97
CA GLN A 471 -29.13 -23.68 -34.26
C GLN A 471 -27.90 -24.61 -34.30
N PRO A 472 -28.11 -25.93 -34.40
CA PRO A 472 -27.04 -26.93 -34.25
C PRO A 472 -25.97 -26.84 -35.34
N ASP A 473 -26.33 -26.47 -36.57
CA ASP A 473 -25.37 -26.35 -37.67
C ASP A 473 -24.35 -25.23 -37.40
N ALA A 474 -24.82 -24.06 -36.97
CA ALA A 474 -23.97 -22.96 -36.57
C ALA A 474 -23.12 -23.30 -35.34
N ALA A 475 -23.72 -23.99 -34.35
CA ALA A 475 -22.97 -24.47 -33.19
C ALA A 475 -21.82 -25.39 -33.61
N TYR A 476 -22.06 -26.32 -34.53
CA TYR A 476 -21.03 -27.22 -35.03
C TYR A 476 -19.90 -26.48 -35.77
N GLU A 477 -20.23 -25.53 -36.66
CA GLU A 477 -19.23 -24.72 -37.37
C GLU A 477 -18.32 -23.96 -36.42
N HIS A 478 -18.92 -23.23 -35.46
CA HIS A 478 -18.17 -22.46 -34.46
C HIS A 478 -17.34 -23.36 -33.52
N SER A 479 -17.82 -24.57 -33.21
CA SER A 479 -17.06 -25.56 -32.44
C SER A 479 -15.79 -25.99 -33.15
N MET A 480 -15.86 -26.27 -34.47
CA MET A 480 -14.69 -26.66 -35.24
C MET A 480 -13.65 -25.54 -35.30
N VAL A 481 -14.09 -24.28 -35.39
CA VAL A 481 -13.18 -23.13 -35.32
C VAL A 481 -12.53 -23.03 -33.94
N ALA A 482 -13.30 -23.12 -32.86
CA ALA A 482 -12.78 -23.08 -31.49
C ALA A 482 -11.73 -24.17 -31.24
N ILE A 483 -12.01 -25.42 -31.62
CA ILE A 483 -11.10 -26.56 -31.45
C ILE A 483 -9.79 -26.31 -32.21
N ASN A 484 -9.87 -25.87 -33.47
CA ASN A 484 -8.67 -25.59 -34.27
C ASN A 484 -7.80 -24.49 -33.66
N LEU A 485 -8.42 -23.43 -33.13
CA LEU A 485 -7.70 -22.33 -32.47
C LEU A 485 -7.05 -22.79 -31.15
N TYR A 486 -7.73 -23.60 -30.33
CA TYR A 486 -7.13 -24.15 -29.11
C TYR A 486 -5.98 -25.11 -29.42
N GLU A 487 -6.09 -25.94 -30.44
CA GLU A 487 -5.00 -26.80 -30.91
C GLU A 487 -3.79 -25.98 -31.38
N GLU A 488 -4.01 -24.85 -32.05
CA GLU A 488 -2.93 -23.94 -32.42
C GLU A 488 -2.25 -23.33 -31.18
N CYS A 489 -3.02 -22.88 -30.19
CA CYS A 489 -2.51 -22.36 -28.93
C CYS A 489 -1.69 -23.41 -28.17
N LYS A 490 -2.20 -24.64 -28.09
CA LYS A 490 -1.52 -25.79 -27.47
C LYS A 490 -0.17 -26.07 -28.15
N LYS A 491 -0.12 -26.15 -29.49
CA LYS A 491 1.12 -26.37 -30.25
C LYS A 491 2.19 -25.29 -30.01
N ARG A 492 1.78 -24.05 -29.71
CA ARG A 492 2.73 -22.99 -29.33
C ARG A 492 3.32 -23.25 -27.94
N LEU A 493 2.49 -23.63 -26.97
CA LEU A 493 2.92 -23.90 -25.59
C LEU A 493 3.74 -25.18 -25.42
N GLU A 494 3.50 -26.20 -26.24
CA GLU A 494 4.34 -27.41 -26.25
C GLU A 494 5.80 -27.08 -26.57
N LYS A 495 6.05 -26.02 -27.37
CA LYS A 495 7.41 -25.51 -27.63
C LYS A 495 8.01 -24.83 -26.40
N ASP A 496 7.16 -24.17 -25.61
CA ASP A 496 7.55 -23.43 -24.40
C ASP A 496 7.61 -24.33 -23.15
N LYS A 497 7.23 -25.61 -23.27
CA LYS A 497 7.17 -26.64 -22.20
C LYS A 497 6.20 -26.30 -21.06
N ASP A 498 5.19 -25.47 -21.30
CA ASP A 498 4.16 -25.09 -20.32
C ASP A 498 3.00 -26.11 -20.32
N SER A 499 3.18 -27.21 -19.58
CA SER A 499 2.23 -28.33 -19.56
C SER A 499 0.88 -27.98 -18.93
N ASP A 500 0.87 -27.08 -17.94
CA ASP A 500 -0.36 -26.67 -17.25
C ASP A 500 -1.31 -25.94 -18.21
N LYS A 501 -0.78 -24.96 -18.97
CA LYS A 501 -1.61 -24.25 -19.95
C LYS A 501 -2.05 -25.14 -21.11
N ALA A 502 -1.23 -26.11 -21.51
CA ALA A 502 -1.63 -27.11 -22.51
C ALA A 502 -2.80 -27.97 -22.01
N ALA A 503 -2.80 -28.36 -20.72
CA ALA A 503 -3.89 -29.11 -20.10
C ALA A 503 -5.20 -28.31 -20.06
N ILE A 504 -5.13 -27.02 -19.73
CA ILE A 504 -6.30 -26.12 -19.75
C ILE A 504 -6.94 -26.08 -21.15
N PHE A 505 -6.15 -26.09 -22.23
CA PHE A 505 -6.71 -26.11 -23.58
C PHE A 505 -7.39 -27.43 -23.93
N GLU A 506 -6.88 -28.56 -23.44
CA GLU A 506 -7.56 -29.85 -23.60
C GLU A 506 -8.91 -29.89 -22.86
N GLU A 507 -9.00 -29.30 -21.66
CA GLU A 507 -10.26 -29.15 -20.94
C GLU A 507 -11.25 -28.27 -21.70
N LYS A 508 -10.79 -27.14 -22.25
CA LYS A 508 -11.63 -26.27 -23.09
C LYS A 508 -12.12 -26.97 -24.36
N ILE A 509 -11.27 -27.74 -25.04
CA ILE A 509 -11.66 -28.58 -26.19
C ILE A 509 -12.71 -29.61 -25.77
N SER A 510 -12.51 -30.27 -24.63
CA SER A 510 -13.47 -31.23 -24.07
C SER A 510 -14.83 -30.58 -23.82
N THR A 511 -14.87 -29.37 -23.23
CA THR A 511 -16.12 -28.62 -23.03
C THR A 511 -16.86 -28.35 -24.35
N VAL A 512 -16.13 -28.06 -25.44
CA VAL A 512 -16.73 -27.86 -26.77
C VAL A 512 -17.33 -29.17 -27.29
N TYR A 513 -16.65 -30.31 -27.14
CA TYR A 513 -17.19 -31.62 -27.52
C TYR A 513 -18.41 -32.03 -26.68
N GLU A 514 -18.38 -31.77 -25.37
CA GLU A 514 -19.51 -32.02 -24.48
C GLU A 514 -20.75 -31.21 -24.90
N GLN A 515 -20.56 -29.93 -25.24
CA GLN A 515 -21.63 -29.08 -25.77
C GLN A 515 -22.27 -29.64 -27.06
N LEU A 516 -21.49 -30.36 -27.88
CA LEU A 516 -21.97 -31.06 -29.08
C LEU A 516 -22.54 -32.46 -28.80
N ASN A 517 -22.59 -32.91 -27.54
CA ASN A 517 -22.93 -34.29 -27.15
C ASN A 517 -21.96 -35.36 -27.70
N MET A 518 -20.70 -35.00 -27.94
CA MET A 518 -19.62 -35.89 -28.39
C MET A 518 -18.80 -36.36 -27.18
N TYR A 519 -19.41 -37.22 -26.35
CA TYR A 519 -18.86 -37.57 -25.03
C TYR A 519 -17.57 -38.40 -25.09
N ASP A 520 -17.41 -39.25 -26.11
CA ASP A 520 -16.21 -40.09 -26.23
C ASP A 520 -14.97 -39.23 -26.49
N GLU A 521 -15.07 -38.26 -27.40
CA GLU A 521 -14.02 -37.28 -27.69
C GLU A 521 -13.77 -36.36 -26.48
N ALA A 522 -14.83 -35.94 -25.79
CA ALA A 522 -14.70 -35.14 -24.57
C ALA A 522 -13.90 -35.88 -23.47
N ILE A 523 -14.18 -37.18 -23.27
CA ILE A 523 -13.48 -38.03 -22.30
C ILE A 523 -12.01 -38.22 -22.70
N GLU A 524 -11.72 -38.48 -23.97
CA GLU A 524 -10.34 -38.64 -24.46
C GLU A 524 -9.49 -37.39 -24.18
N ARG A 525 -10.08 -36.20 -24.37
CA ARG A 525 -9.45 -34.91 -24.13
C ARG A 525 -9.20 -34.66 -22.64
N LEU A 526 -10.16 -35.00 -21.77
CA LEU A 526 -9.98 -34.93 -20.31
C LEU A 526 -8.88 -35.88 -19.81
N LEU A 527 -8.79 -37.09 -20.35
CA LEU A 527 -7.70 -38.02 -20.03
C LEU A 527 -6.34 -37.45 -20.44
N THR A 528 -6.28 -36.78 -21.58
CA THR A 528 -5.08 -36.07 -22.05
C THR A 528 -4.70 -34.92 -21.11
N ALA A 529 -5.66 -34.09 -20.71
CA ALA A 529 -5.46 -33.02 -19.73
C ALA A 529 -4.94 -33.57 -18.38
N GLN A 530 -5.56 -34.65 -17.87
CA GLN A 530 -5.14 -35.29 -16.62
C GLN A 530 -3.69 -35.78 -16.66
N ASN A 531 -3.25 -36.34 -17.80
CA ASN A 531 -1.88 -36.79 -17.96
C ASN A 531 -0.87 -35.63 -18.01
N LEU A 532 -1.24 -34.51 -18.63
CA LEU A 532 -0.45 -33.29 -18.63
C LEU A 532 -0.29 -32.72 -17.21
N TYR A 533 -1.38 -32.61 -16.44
CA TYR A 533 -1.32 -32.16 -15.03
C TYR A 533 -0.48 -33.09 -14.15
N LYS A 534 -0.58 -34.42 -14.31
CA LYS A 534 0.27 -35.37 -13.57
C LYS A 534 1.75 -35.14 -13.85
N THR A 535 2.09 -34.90 -15.11
CA THR A 535 3.47 -34.63 -15.54
C THR A 535 4.01 -33.34 -14.92
N GLU A 536 3.20 -32.27 -14.90
CA GLU A 536 3.61 -30.99 -14.33
C GLU A 536 3.68 -31.02 -12.79
N ARG A 537 2.71 -31.68 -12.14
CA ARG A 537 2.75 -31.92 -10.70
C ARG A 537 4.02 -32.66 -10.30
N GLN A 538 4.41 -33.70 -11.05
CA GLN A 538 5.65 -34.42 -10.78
C GLN A 538 6.89 -33.52 -10.93
N ARG A 539 6.93 -32.66 -11.96
CA ARG A 539 8.00 -31.65 -12.10
C ARG A 539 8.03 -30.67 -10.93
N LYS A 540 6.87 -30.16 -10.49
CA LYS A 540 6.76 -29.25 -9.34
C LYS A 540 7.16 -29.93 -8.04
N GLU A 541 6.76 -31.19 -7.82
CA GLU A 541 7.15 -31.98 -6.65
C GLU A 541 8.66 -32.25 -6.64
N ASP A 542 9.27 -32.51 -7.79
CA ASP A 542 10.73 -32.68 -7.89
C ASP A 542 11.46 -31.34 -7.68
N GLY A 543 10.90 -30.21 -8.12
CA GLY A 543 11.38 -28.87 -7.80
C GLY A 543 11.24 -28.52 -6.31
N LEU A 544 10.10 -28.83 -5.71
CA LEU A 544 9.79 -28.63 -4.29
C LEU A 544 10.69 -29.48 -3.39
N LYS A 545 11.04 -30.71 -3.78
CA LYS A 545 12.06 -31.50 -3.07
C LYS A 545 13.42 -30.80 -3.07
N GLY A 546 13.78 -30.12 -4.16
CA GLY A 546 14.93 -29.24 -4.23
C GLY A 546 14.82 -28.05 -3.27
N PHE A 547 13.66 -27.39 -3.23
CA PHE A 547 13.35 -26.26 -2.35
C PHE A 547 13.37 -26.63 -0.86
N PHE A 548 12.69 -27.71 -0.47
CA PHE A 548 12.70 -28.22 0.91
C PHE A 548 14.10 -28.65 1.35
N GLY A 549 14.92 -29.17 0.44
CA GLY A 549 16.34 -29.45 0.72
C GLY A 549 17.12 -28.20 1.09
N GLN A 550 16.92 -27.10 0.35
CA GLN A 550 17.55 -25.80 0.64
C GLN A 550 17.02 -25.18 1.94
N TYR A 551 15.70 -25.26 2.17
CA TYR A 551 15.07 -24.75 3.39
C TYR A 551 15.50 -25.50 4.66
N LEU A 552 15.63 -26.83 4.60
CA LEU A 552 16.12 -27.61 5.74
C LEU A 552 17.57 -27.27 6.09
N GLU A 553 18.40 -27.01 5.08
CA GLU A 553 19.78 -26.55 5.30
C GLU A 553 19.80 -25.13 5.88
N TYR A 554 18.93 -24.23 5.41
CA TYR A 554 18.77 -22.89 5.99
C TYR A 554 18.35 -22.94 7.47
N LYS A 555 17.32 -23.75 7.80
CA LYS A 555 16.85 -23.95 9.17
C LYS A 555 17.93 -24.53 10.08
N ARG A 556 18.75 -25.44 9.56
CA ARG A 556 19.90 -26.01 10.25
C ARG A 556 20.96 -24.95 10.55
N LEU A 557 21.30 -24.11 9.57
CA LEU A 557 22.24 -22.99 9.74
C LEU A 557 21.72 -21.96 10.76
N TYR A 558 20.43 -21.64 10.71
CA TYR A 558 19.77 -20.76 11.68
C TYR A 558 19.88 -21.29 13.11
N HIS A 559 19.57 -22.57 13.35
CA HIS A 559 19.72 -23.18 14.66
C HIS A 559 21.18 -23.28 15.14
N LEU A 560 22.14 -23.42 14.24
CA LEU A 560 23.57 -23.35 14.55
C LEU A 560 23.96 -21.94 15.02
N LYS A 561 23.56 -20.91 14.29
CA LYS A 561 23.81 -19.48 14.62
C LYS A 561 23.19 -19.11 15.97
N MET A 562 21.96 -19.55 16.25
CA MET A 562 21.30 -19.35 17.55
C MET A 562 22.01 -20.06 18.71
N LYS A 563 22.54 -21.27 18.49
CA LYS A 563 23.34 -21.98 19.50
C LYS A 563 24.68 -21.27 19.77
N GLU A 564 25.33 -20.75 18.75
CA GLU A 564 26.56 -19.96 18.91
C GLU A 564 26.29 -18.69 19.72
N MET A 565 25.18 -18.01 19.43
CA MET A 565 24.77 -16.79 20.14
C MET A 565 24.45 -17.06 21.63
N ASP A 566 23.71 -18.12 21.94
CA ASP A 566 23.44 -18.56 23.32
C ASP A 566 24.74 -18.98 24.06
N THR A 567 25.69 -19.58 23.35
CA THR A 567 27.00 -19.92 23.91
C THR A 567 27.81 -18.67 24.25
N ASN A 568 27.79 -17.65 23.38
CA ASN A 568 28.46 -16.37 23.62
C ASN A 568 27.85 -15.61 24.79
N ILE A 569 26.52 -15.55 24.88
CA ILE A 569 25.80 -14.94 26.01
C ILE A 569 26.20 -15.61 27.33
N LYS A 570 26.24 -16.95 27.38
CA LYS A 570 26.67 -17.68 28.57
C LYS A 570 28.15 -17.44 28.92
N ALA A 571 29.01 -17.27 27.92
CA ALA A 571 30.41 -16.94 28.14
C ALA A 571 30.58 -15.53 28.71
N ASP A 572 29.83 -14.55 28.20
CA ASP A 572 29.83 -13.18 28.69
C ASP A 572 29.23 -13.07 30.10
N GLN A 573 28.16 -13.81 30.39
CA GLN A 573 27.61 -13.92 31.75
C GLN A 573 28.64 -14.46 32.74
N ARG A 574 29.35 -15.55 32.41
CA ARG A 574 30.44 -16.07 33.26
C ARG A 574 31.55 -15.07 33.46
N ARG A 575 31.91 -14.33 32.41
CA ARG A 575 32.94 -13.28 32.49
C ARG A 575 32.52 -12.14 33.41
N LEU A 576 31.25 -11.74 33.36
CA LEU A 576 30.67 -10.75 34.26
C LEU A 576 30.62 -11.25 35.71
N GLU A 577 30.28 -12.53 35.93
CA GLU A 577 30.33 -13.16 37.25
C GLU A 577 31.76 -13.21 37.81
N GLU A 578 32.75 -13.56 36.99
CA GLU A 578 34.17 -13.56 37.37
C GLU A 578 34.70 -12.16 37.69
N ILE A 579 34.29 -11.15 36.92
CA ILE A 579 34.61 -9.74 37.19
C ILE A 579 33.96 -9.31 38.50
N SER A 580 32.67 -9.58 38.69
CA SER A 580 31.93 -9.30 39.93
C SER A 580 32.56 -9.97 41.15
N ALA A 581 33.05 -11.20 41.03
CA ALA A 581 33.72 -11.91 42.11
C ALA A 581 35.07 -11.29 42.51
N ARG A 582 35.74 -10.56 41.61
CA ARG A 582 37.04 -9.90 41.84
C ARG A 582 36.91 -8.46 42.35
N LEU A 583 35.72 -7.86 42.30
CA LEU A 583 35.47 -6.53 42.83
C LEU A 583 35.39 -6.57 44.37
N THR A 584 36.14 -5.68 45.03
CA THR A 584 36.07 -5.45 46.48
C THR A 584 34.68 -4.93 46.89
N PRO A 585 34.27 -5.07 48.18
CA PRO A 585 32.95 -4.61 48.64
C PRO A 585 32.63 -3.15 48.27
N ASP A 586 33.62 -2.27 48.32
CA ASP A 586 33.45 -0.85 47.98
C ASP A 586 33.25 -0.59 46.47
N SER A 587 33.75 -1.50 45.61
CA SER A 587 33.58 -1.39 44.14
C SER A 587 32.31 -2.06 43.62
N LYS A 588 31.72 -3.01 44.37
CA LYS A 588 30.39 -3.55 44.09
C LYS A 588 29.27 -2.53 44.29
N TYR A 589 29.45 -1.61 45.24
CA TYR A 589 28.48 -0.53 45.51
C TYR A 589 28.40 0.49 44.36
N TYR A 590 29.51 0.71 43.64
CA TYR A 590 29.54 1.59 42.47
C TYR A 590 28.97 0.92 41.20
N ALA A 591 29.21 -0.38 41.01
CA ALA A 591 28.73 -1.11 39.83
C ALA A 591 27.20 -1.27 39.81
N MET A 592 26.54 -1.40 40.97
CA MET A 592 25.09 -1.52 41.10
C MET A 592 24.32 -0.23 40.72
N PHE A 593 25.00 0.90 40.59
CA PHE A 593 24.41 2.19 40.18
C PHE A 593 24.63 2.51 38.69
N THR A 594 25.38 1.68 37.96
CA THR A 594 25.77 1.95 36.57
C THR A 594 25.54 0.78 35.59
N SER A 595 24.92 -0.31 36.05
CA SER A 595 24.36 -1.39 35.21
C SER A 595 22.85 -1.35 35.30
#